data_AF-D2A2C3-F1
#
_entry.id   AF-D2A2C3-F1
#
_cell.length_a   1.000
_cell.length_b   1.000
_cell.length_c   1.000
_cell.angle_alpha   90.00
_cell.angle_beta   90.00
_cell.angle_gamma   90.00
#
_symmetry.space_group_name_H-M   'P 1'
#
loop_
_entity.id
_entity.type
_entity.pdbx_description
1 polymer ?
#
loop_
_entity_poly.entity_id
_entity_poly.type
_entity_poly.pdbx_seq_one_letter_code
_entity_poly.pdbx_strand_id
1 'polypeptide(L)'
;MAAPTAPVSSCMYSEWMIDGKYQVTERTHEDNKRYKHVPHKDKPAQVVARRNARERRRVQAVNSAFARLRKVVPLENTRGKRVSKVKTLQQAIEYIQALVQLLEQDRNWISHYYSHKLEGDFFDYNF
;
A
#
# COMPACT_ATOMS: atom_id res chain seq x y z
N MET A 1 47.09 22.89 -22.13
CA MET A 1 47.06 21.42 -22.32
C MET A 1 47.62 20.76 -21.07
N ALA A 2 47.11 19.56 -20.75
CA ALA A 2 47.34 18.73 -19.55
C ALA A 2 46.33 18.97 -18.41
N ALA A 3 45.18 18.28 -18.51
CA ALA A 3 44.33 17.99 -17.36
C ALA A 3 45.03 16.92 -16.49
N PRO A 4 45.09 17.07 -15.16
CA PRO A 4 45.58 16.02 -14.30
C PRO A 4 44.58 14.85 -14.28
N THR A 5 45.05 13.66 -14.65
CA THR A 5 44.28 12.42 -14.60
C THR A 5 43.96 12.05 -13.16
N ALA A 6 42.68 12.05 -12.80
CA ALA A 6 42.23 11.61 -11.48
C ALA A 6 42.38 10.08 -11.32
N PRO A 7 42.80 9.57 -10.15
CA PRO A 7 42.75 8.15 -9.88
C PRO A 7 41.30 7.72 -9.69
N VAL A 8 40.86 6.75 -10.50
CA VAL A 8 39.58 6.05 -10.31
C VAL A 8 39.68 5.15 -9.08
N SER A 9 39.25 5.66 -7.92
CA SER A 9 38.80 4.80 -6.82
C SER A 9 37.85 5.53 -5.87
N SER A 10 36.59 5.08 -5.92
CA SER A 10 35.54 5.21 -4.90
C SER A 10 35.05 6.61 -4.50
N CYS A 11 34.11 7.14 -5.30
CA CYS A 11 32.94 7.95 -4.92
C CYS A 11 33.04 8.74 -3.59
N MET A 12 33.56 9.98 -3.66
CA MET A 12 33.67 10.90 -2.51
C MET A 12 33.10 12.31 -2.76
N TYR A 13 32.27 12.51 -3.79
CA TYR A 13 31.62 13.82 -4.03
C TYR A 13 30.13 13.64 -4.28
N SER A 14 29.30 14.20 -3.40
CA SER A 14 27.89 14.46 -3.68
C SER A 14 27.72 15.97 -3.76
N GLU A 15 27.71 16.48 -4.98
CA GLU A 15 27.59 17.89 -5.34
C GLU A 15 26.14 18.36 -5.19
N TRP A 16 25.87 19.34 -4.32
CA TRP A 16 24.56 19.99 -4.23
C TRP A 16 24.74 21.48 -3.91
N MET A 17 24.17 22.38 -4.74
CA MET A 17 24.08 23.81 -4.45
C MET A 17 22.91 24.07 -3.49
N ILE A 18 23.17 24.70 -2.35
CA ILE A 18 22.14 25.27 -1.47
C ILE A 18 22.41 26.77 -1.31
N ASP A 19 21.39 27.58 -1.58
CA ASP A 19 21.37 29.05 -1.40
C ASP A 19 22.56 29.83 -2.04
N GLY A 20 23.05 29.36 -3.18
CA GLY A 20 24.08 30.08 -3.96
C GLY A 20 25.45 30.15 -3.28
N LYS A 21 25.71 29.36 -2.23
CA LYS A 21 27.00 29.26 -1.56
C LYS A 21 27.59 27.87 -1.76
N TYR A 22 28.82 27.80 -2.27
CA TYR A 22 29.58 26.55 -2.35
C TYR A 22 29.91 26.08 -0.94
N GLN A 23 29.33 24.96 -0.53
CA GLN A 23 29.55 24.37 0.79
C GLN A 23 30.11 22.95 0.59
N VAL A 24 31.37 22.74 0.99
CA VAL A 24 31.99 21.41 1.04
C VAL A 24 31.66 20.79 2.39
N THR A 25 30.86 19.73 2.40
CA THR A 25 30.75 18.88 3.59
C THR A 25 31.81 17.79 3.50
N GLU A 26 32.90 17.94 4.25
CA GLU A 26 33.88 16.86 4.42
C GLU A 26 33.21 15.71 5.18
N ARG A 27 32.80 14.66 4.47
CA ARG A 27 32.47 13.38 5.11
C ARG A 27 33.77 12.64 5.36
N THR A 28 34.28 12.78 6.58
CA THR A 28 35.44 12.01 7.06
C THR A 28 35.18 10.52 6.92
N HIS A 29 36.22 9.75 6.57
CA HIS A 29 36.23 8.29 6.46
C HIS A 29 35.75 7.55 7.75
N GLU A 30 35.53 8.27 8.86
CA GLU A 30 34.95 7.80 10.12
C GLU A 30 33.44 7.52 10.06
N ASP A 31 32.75 7.93 8.99
CA ASP A 31 31.31 7.66 8.83
C ASP A 31 30.98 6.19 8.56
N ASN A 32 32.01 5.33 8.40
CA ASN A 32 31.85 3.87 8.41
C ASN A 32 31.80 3.32 9.85
N LYS A 33 30.98 3.93 10.72
CA LYS A 33 30.54 3.27 11.96
C LYS A 33 29.58 2.16 11.56
N ARG A 34 30.15 1.00 11.21
CA ARG A 34 29.44 -0.29 11.24
C ARG A 34 28.56 -0.27 12.48
N TYR A 35 27.24 -0.29 12.31
CA TYR A 35 26.29 -0.31 13.42
C TYR A 35 26.74 -1.44 14.37
N LYS A 36 27.43 -1.08 15.47
CA LYS A 36 27.89 -2.06 16.45
C LYS A 36 26.64 -2.80 16.88
N HIS A 37 26.61 -4.11 16.61
CA HIS A 37 25.45 -4.92 16.94
C HIS A 37 25.34 -4.98 18.46
N VAL A 38 24.52 -4.11 19.03
CA VAL A 38 24.21 -4.11 20.46
C VAL A 38 23.21 -5.25 20.71
N PRO A 39 23.56 -6.24 21.54
CA PRO A 39 22.62 -7.28 21.96
C PRO A 39 21.32 -6.64 22.47
N HIS A 40 20.18 -7.29 22.24
CA HIS A 40 18.88 -6.69 22.54
C HIS A 40 18.70 -6.33 24.03
N LYS A 41 19.43 -7.00 24.93
CA LYS A 41 19.44 -6.77 26.37
C LYS A 41 20.09 -5.44 26.76
N ASP A 42 21.06 -4.95 25.97
CA ASP A 42 21.85 -3.76 26.26
C ASP A 42 21.38 -2.53 25.48
N LYS A 43 20.28 -2.66 24.72
CA LYS A 43 19.73 -1.54 23.95
C LYS A 43 19.12 -0.52 24.91
N PRO A 44 19.49 0.78 24.80
CA PRO A 44 18.91 1.81 25.65
C PRO A 44 17.39 1.86 25.47
N ALA A 45 16.67 1.94 26.59
CA ALA A 45 15.20 1.88 26.63
C ALA A 45 14.54 2.91 25.70
N GLN A 46 15.12 4.10 25.55
CA GLN A 46 14.64 5.15 24.66
C GLN A 46 14.62 4.71 23.18
N VAL A 47 15.64 3.97 22.71
CA VAL A 47 15.72 3.50 21.32
C VAL A 47 14.65 2.43 21.06
N VAL A 48 14.46 1.51 22.02
CA VAL A 48 13.42 0.49 21.96
C VAL A 48 12.03 1.14 21.97
N ALA A 49 11.80 2.11 22.86
CA ALA A 49 10.55 2.84 22.95
C ALA A 49 10.21 3.58 21.64
N ARG A 50 11.19 4.25 21.03
CA ARG A 50 11.03 4.92 19.73
C ARG A 50 10.66 3.92 18.62
N ARG A 51 11.33 2.76 18.58
CA ARG A 51 11.03 1.69 17.61
C ARG A 51 9.60 1.15 17.81
N ASN A 52 9.18 0.91 19.05
CA ASN A 52 7.85 0.41 19.39
C ASN A 52 6.75 1.44 19.07
N ALA A 53 7.01 2.73 19.32
CA ALA A 53 6.09 3.81 18.96
C ALA A 53 5.86 3.87 17.44
N ARG A 54 6.92 3.73 16.64
CA ARG A 54 6.79 3.65 15.18
C ARG A 54 5.98 2.43 14.74
N GLU A 55 6.23 1.26 15.31
CA GLU A 55 5.49 0.06 14.96
C GLU A 55 4.01 0.16 15.35
N ARG A 56 3.69 0.76 16.50
CA ARG A 56 2.31 1.06 16.89
C ARG A 56 1.61 1.96 15.86
N ARG A 57 2.25 3.03 15.39
CA ARG A 57 1.69 3.90 14.34
C ARG A 57 1.43 3.14 13.04
N ARG A 58 2.37 2.29 12.62
CA ARG A 58 2.22 1.44 11.43
C ARG A 58 1.02 0.50 11.57
N VAL A 59 0.90 -0.17 12.71
CA VAL A 59 -0.21 -1.10 12.98
C VAL A 59 -1.55 -0.38 13.12
N GLN A 60 -1.56 0.82 13.71
CA GLN A 60 -2.75 1.68 13.76
C GLN A 60 -3.25 2.03 12.35
N ALA A 61 -2.36 2.41 11.44
CA ALA A 61 -2.74 2.69 10.05
C ALA A 61 -3.39 1.47 9.38
N VAL A 62 -2.83 0.27 9.56
CA VAL A 62 -3.40 -0.99 9.04
C VAL A 62 -4.77 -1.27 9.66
N ASN A 63 -4.91 -1.13 10.98
CA ASN A 63 -6.18 -1.38 11.66
C ASN A 63 -7.28 -0.40 11.22
N SER A 64 -6.93 0.87 10.99
CA SER A 64 -7.84 1.87 10.42
C SER A 64 -8.30 1.51 9.00
N ALA A 65 -7.39 0.98 8.16
CA ALA A 65 -7.76 0.47 6.85
C ALA A 65 -8.74 -0.72 6.93
N PHE A 66 -8.49 -1.68 7.84
CA PHE A 66 -9.41 -2.77 8.11
C PHE A 66 -10.78 -2.30 8.63
N ALA A 67 -10.80 -1.24 9.45
CA ALA A 67 -12.07 -0.66 9.92
C ALA A 67 -12.88 -0.04 8.77
N ARG A 68 -12.22 0.65 7.83
CA ARG A 68 -12.88 1.16 6.62
C ARG A 68 -13.39 0.03 5.73
N LEU A 69 -12.60 -1.03 5.54
CA LEU A 69 -13.01 -2.19 4.74
C LEU A 69 -14.27 -2.84 5.30
N ARG A 70 -14.37 -3.02 6.63
CA ARG A 70 -15.56 -3.60 7.26
C ARG A 70 -16.84 -2.77 7.11
N LYS A 71 -16.75 -1.48 6.77
CA LYS A 71 -17.93 -0.64 6.53
C LYS A 71 -18.55 -0.90 5.15
N VAL A 72 -17.77 -1.37 4.19
CA VAL A 72 -18.20 -1.53 2.79
C VAL A 72 -18.42 -3.00 2.41
N VAL A 73 -17.80 -3.93 3.13
CA VAL A 73 -18.00 -5.37 2.93
C VAL A 73 -19.29 -5.80 3.64
N PRO A 74 -20.20 -6.54 2.97
CA PRO A 74 -21.41 -7.07 3.58
C PRO A 74 -21.05 -8.19 4.56
N LEU A 75 -20.83 -7.80 5.82
CA LEU A 75 -20.52 -8.72 6.91
C LEU A 75 -21.78 -8.90 7.76
N GLU A 76 -22.10 -10.15 8.11
CA GLU A 76 -23.09 -10.45 9.16
C GLU A 76 -22.54 -10.02 10.51
N ASN A 77 -22.63 -8.72 10.79
CA ASN A 77 -22.23 -8.17 12.08
C ASN A 77 -23.37 -8.39 13.07
N THR A 78 -23.43 -9.58 13.68
CA THR A 78 -24.23 -9.78 14.89
C THR A 78 -23.75 -8.75 15.91
N ARG A 79 -24.61 -7.83 16.36
CA ARG A 79 -24.23 -6.68 17.20
C ARG A 79 -23.27 -7.12 18.31
N GLY A 80 -22.04 -6.59 18.29
CA GLY A 80 -21.00 -6.87 19.28
C GLY A 80 -19.98 -7.96 18.92
N LYS A 81 -20.21 -8.77 17.87
CA LYS A 81 -19.21 -9.76 17.43
C LYS A 81 -18.10 -9.10 16.60
N ARG A 82 -16.85 -9.27 17.03
CA ARG A 82 -15.68 -8.77 16.30
C ARG A 82 -15.37 -9.68 15.12
N VAL A 83 -15.48 -9.16 13.90
CA VAL A 83 -15.09 -9.88 12.68
C VAL A 83 -13.55 -9.98 12.59
N SER A 84 -13.03 -11.20 12.41
CA SER A 84 -11.59 -11.45 12.27
C SER A 84 -11.00 -10.80 11.00
N LYS A 85 -9.67 -10.57 10.99
CA LYS A 85 -8.98 -10.00 9.81
C LYS A 85 -9.13 -10.93 8.60
N VAL A 86 -8.93 -12.22 8.79
CA VAL A 86 -9.05 -13.24 7.71
C VAL A 86 -10.46 -13.26 7.15
N LYS A 87 -11.49 -13.33 8.01
CA LYS A 87 -12.89 -13.33 7.54
C LYS A 87 -13.26 -12.06 6.78
N THR A 88 -12.74 -10.91 7.24
CA THR A 88 -12.94 -9.64 6.52
C THR A 88 -12.34 -9.69 5.10
N LEU A 89 -11.15 -10.29 4.94
CA LEU A 89 -10.52 -10.41 3.62
C LEU A 89 -11.25 -11.41 2.72
N GLN A 90 -11.65 -12.56 3.25
CA GLN A 90 -12.43 -13.56 2.51
C GLN A 90 -13.73 -12.96 1.95
N GLN A 91 -14.49 -12.27 2.81
CA GLN A 91 -15.74 -11.64 2.41
C GLN A 91 -15.54 -10.48 1.43
N ALA A 92 -14.42 -9.75 1.51
CA ALA A 92 -14.09 -8.73 0.53
C ALA A 92 -13.84 -9.32 -0.86
N ILE A 93 -13.12 -10.46 -0.94
CA ILE A 93 -12.85 -11.15 -2.20
C ILE A 93 -14.17 -11.65 -2.81
N GLU A 94 -14.98 -12.37 -2.01
CA GLU A 94 -16.29 -12.86 -2.42
C GLU A 94 -17.20 -11.72 -2.90
N TYR A 95 -17.20 -10.60 -2.19
CA TYR A 95 -18.03 -9.45 -2.55
C TYR A 95 -17.62 -8.81 -3.88
N ILE A 96 -16.31 -8.65 -4.13
CA ILE A 96 -15.83 -8.14 -5.43
C ILE A 96 -16.27 -9.10 -6.55
N GLN A 97 -16.12 -10.41 -6.36
CA GLN A 97 -16.53 -11.41 -7.35
C GLN A 97 -18.04 -11.35 -7.63
N ALA A 98 -18.87 -11.24 -6.59
CA ALA A 98 -20.31 -11.11 -6.74
C ALA A 98 -20.71 -9.84 -7.51
N LEU A 99 -20.07 -8.69 -7.22
CA LEU A 99 -20.32 -7.45 -7.94
C LEU A 99 -19.92 -7.55 -9.42
N VAL A 100 -18.80 -8.21 -9.73
CA VAL A 100 -18.38 -8.45 -11.12
C VAL A 100 -19.41 -9.30 -11.86
N GLN A 101 -19.86 -10.40 -11.26
CA GLN A 101 -20.86 -11.29 -11.85
C GLN A 101 -22.19 -10.57 -12.11
N LEU A 102 -22.64 -9.74 -11.17
CA LEU A 102 -23.88 -8.97 -11.32
C LEU A 102 -23.78 -8.01 -12.51
N LEU A 103 -22.67 -7.28 -12.64
CA LEU A 103 -22.45 -6.35 -13.76
C LEU A 103 -22.30 -7.05 -15.12
N GLU A 104 -21.83 -8.30 -15.14
CA GLU A 104 -21.76 -9.11 -16.37
C GLU A 104 -23.13 -9.66 -16.75
N GLN A 105 -23.92 -10.13 -15.77
CA GLN A 105 -25.29 -10.56 -15.98
C GLN A 105 -26.16 -9.41 -16.54
N ASP A 106 -26.04 -8.21 -15.99
CA ASP A 106 -26.76 -7.03 -16.47
C ASP A 106 -26.37 -6.69 -17.93
N ARG A 107 -25.08 -6.74 -18.26
CA ARG A 107 -24.60 -6.51 -19.64
C ARG A 107 -25.12 -7.58 -20.61
N ASN A 108 -25.13 -8.83 -20.19
CA ASN A 108 -25.69 -9.92 -20.98
C ASN A 108 -27.19 -9.74 -21.19
N TRP A 109 -27.95 -9.42 -20.12
CA TRP A 109 -29.39 -9.14 -20.22
C TRP A 109 -29.69 -8.01 -21.21
N ILE A 110 -28.95 -6.90 -21.11
CA ILE A 110 -29.07 -5.76 -22.04
C ILE A 110 -28.77 -6.21 -23.48
N SER A 111 -27.69 -6.95 -23.70
CA SER A 111 -27.30 -7.43 -25.03
C SER A 111 -28.35 -8.36 -25.63
N HIS A 112 -28.89 -9.31 -24.85
CA HIS A 112 -29.95 -10.21 -25.28
C HIS A 112 -31.24 -9.44 -25.60
N TYR A 113 -31.63 -8.47 -24.75
CA TYR A 113 -32.79 -7.62 -24.98
C TYR A 113 -32.67 -6.85 -26.31
N TYR A 114 -31.54 -6.20 -26.58
CA TYR A 114 -31.36 -5.45 -27.81
C TYR A 114 -31.19 -6.33 -29.05
N SER A 115 -30.57 -7.51 -28.94
CA SER A 115 -30.48 -8.47 -30.05
C SER A 115 -31.87 -8.94 -30.47
N HIS A 116 -32.71 -9.38 -29.52
CA HIS A 116 -34.07 -9.82 -29.81
C HIS A 116 -34.99 -8.68 -30.24
N LYS A 117 -34.78 -7.46 -29.75
CA LYS A 117 -35.54 -6.27 -30.19
C LYS A 117 -35.21 -5.85 -31.63
N LEU A 118 -34.02 -6.16 -32.13
CA LEU A 118 -33.60 -5.85 -33.51
C LEU A 118 -33.93 -6.99 -34.50
N GLU A 119 -34.20 -8.20 -34.01
CA GLU A 119 -34.64 -9.35 -34.82
C GLU A 119 -36.13 -9.31 -35.18
N GLY A 120 -36.90 -8.31 -34.71
CA GLY A 120 -38.25 -8.04 -35.21
C GLY A 120 -39.33 -9.02 -34.76
N ASP A 121 -39.02 -9.99 -33.90
CA ASP A 121 -40.02 -10.88 -33.31
C ASP A 121 -40.72 -10.16 -32.15
N PHE A 122 -41.74 -9.40 -32.53
CA PHE A 122 -42.79 -8.84 -31.68
C PHE A 122 -43.54 -9.98 -30.99
N PHE A 123 -43.05 -10.47 -29.85
CA PHE A 123 -43.92 -11.13 -28.89
C PHE A 123 -44.20 -10.15 -27.77
N ASP A 124 -45.44 -9.65 -27.76
CA ASP A 124 -46.06 -8.91 -26.67
C ASP A 124 -45.76 -9.58 -25.32
N TYR A 125 -44.87 -8.96 -24.53
CA TYR A 125 -44.85 -9.18 -23.09
C TYR A 125 -45.58 -8.02 -22.43
N ASN A 126 -46.91 -8.15 -22.40
CA ASN A 126 -47.73 -7.64 -21.32
C ASN A 126 -47.46 -8.51 -20.08
N PHE A 127 -46.73 -7.97 -19.10
CA PHE A 127 -47.20 -7.81 -17.71
C PHE A 127 -46.17 -6.97 -16.92
#